data_AF-A0A0F0FQA6-F1
#
_entry.id   AF-A0A0F0FQA6-F1
#
_cell.length_a   1.000
_cell.length_b   1.000
_cell.length_c   1.000
_cell.angle_alpha   90.00
_cell.angle_beta   90.00
_cell.angle_gamma   90.00
#
_symmetry.space_group_name_H-M   'P 1'
#
loop_
_entity.id
_entity.type
_entity.pdbx_description
1 polymer ?
#
loop_
_entity_poly.entity_id
_entity_poly.type
_entity_poly.pdbx_seq_one_letter_code
_entity_poly.pdbx_strand_id
1 'polypeptide(L)' 'MFQRDGVWTFSVLGVTVRVRELPRNNIAIYHQICEPVRELVEPICRGRGFWSAQFNNWVVFEQFKGLVLEELGRLAGKG' A
#
# COMPACT_ATOMS: atom_id res chain seq x y z
N MET A 1 -7.66 0.89 10.05
CA MET A 1 -7.38 -0.23 9.12
C MET A 1 -8.58 -1.17 9.16
N PHE A 2 -9.18 -1.47 8.01
CA PHE A 2 -10.16 -2.55 7.89
C PHE A 2 -9.54 -3.70 7.12
N GLN A 3 -9.61 -4.93 7.67
CA GLN A 3 -9.10 -6.14 7.06
C GLN A 3 -10.24 -7.12 6.77
N ARG A 4 -10.30 -7.64 5.55
CA ARG A 4 -11.20 -8.74 5.17
C ARG A 4 -10.58 -9.51 4.01
N ASP A 5 -10.53 -10.84 4.10
CA ASP A 5 -10.08 -11.74 3.01
C ASP A 5 -8.72 -11.36 2.37
N GLY A 6 -7.73 -10.98 3.19
CA GLY A 6 -6.40 -10.57 2.69
C GLY A 6 -6.39 -9.21 2.00
N VAL A 7 -7.43 -8.39 2.22
CA VAL A 7 -7.52 -7.00 1.75
C VAL A 7 -7.49 -6.06 2.95
N TRP A 8 -6.62 -5.07 2.90
CA TRP A 8 -6.56 -3.95 3.84
C TRP A 8 -6.95 -2.64 3.17
N THR A 9 -7.64 -1.78 3.90
CA THR A 9 -7.95 -0.43 3.46
C THR A 9 -7.43 0.60 4.46
N PHE A 10 -6.73 1.60 3.92
CA PHE A 10 -6.18 2.74 4.63
C PHE A 10 -6.76 4.03 4.04
N SER A 11 -7.09 5.01 4.88
CA SER A 11 -7.44 6.36 4.45
C SER A 11 -6.21 7.23 4.63
N VAL A 12 -5.67 7.78 3.54
CA VAL A 12 -4.49 8.66 3.56
C VAL A 12 -4.90 9.97 2.91
N LEU A 13 -4.91 11.06 3.70
CA LEU A 13 -5.40 12.38 3.26
C LEU A 13 -6.82 12.33 2.65
N GLY A 14 -7.69 11.48 3.19
CA GLY A 14 -9.05 11.27 2.69
C GLY A 14 -9.14 10.41 1.41
N VAL A 15 -8.01 9.97 0.86
CA VAL A 15 -7.96 9.06 -0.29
C VAL A 15 -7.81 7.62 0.17
N THR A 16 -8.54 6.72 -0.48
CA THR A 16 -8.49 5.29 -0.17
C THR A 16 -7.23 4.66 -0.79
N VAL A 17 -6.38 4.11 0.06
CA VAL A 17 -5.27 3.21 -0.32
C VAL A 17 -5.71 1.77 -0.01
N ARG A 18 -5.81 0.95 -1.04
CA ARG A 18 -6.17 -0.47 -0.95
C ARG A 18 -4.93 -1.34 -1.04
N VAL A 19 -4.79 -2.26 -0.11
CA VAL A 19 -3.74 -3.28 -0.13
C VAL A 19 -4.41 -4.64 -0.26
N ARG A 20 -3.91 -5.51 -1.13
CA ARG A 20 -4.39 -6.89 -1.23
C ARG A 20 -3.23 -7.86 -1.29
N GLU A 21 -3.42 -9.06 -0.78
CA GLU A 21 -2.50 -10.16 -1.04
C GLU A 21 -2.52 -10.58 -2.52
N LEU A 22 -1.36 -10.98 -3.01
CA LEU A 22 -1.12 -11.61 -4.30
C LEU A 22 -0.72 -13.07 -4.07
N PRO A 23 -0.77 -13.93 -5.11
CA PRO A 23 -0.18 -15.26 -5.05
C PRO A 23 1.28 -15.21 -4.58
N ARG A 24 1.68 -16.19 -3.76
CA ARG A 24 2.99 -16.24 -3.08
C ARG A 24 3.22 -15.12 -2.04
N ASN A 25 2.15 -14.69 -1.35
CA ASN A 25 2.19 -13.83 -0.16
C ASN A 25 2.76 -12.41 -0.35
N ASN A 26 3.05 -12.00 -1.58
CA ASN A 26 3.31 -10.60 -1.91
C ASN A 26 2.05 -9.75 -1.70
N ILE A 27 2.19 -8.43 -1.66
CA ILE A 27 1.04 -7.53 -1.60
C ILE A 27 1.05 -6.54 -2.76
N ALA A 28 -0.13 -6.18 -3.24
CA ALA A 28 -0.34 -5.08 -4.16
C ALA A 28 -0.95 -3.89 -3.41
N ILE A 29 -0.41 -2.70 -3.61
CA ILE A 29 -0.86 -1.45 -2.99
C ILE A 29 -1.34 -0.52 -4.11
N TYR A 30 -2.61 -0.22 -4.10
CA TYR A 30 -3.29 0.63 -5.05
C TYR A 30 -3.81 1.89 -4.36
N HIS A 31 -3.64 3.02 -5.01
CA HIS A 31 -4.32 4.26 -4.68
C HIS A 31 -4.72 4.96 -5.98
N GLN A 32 -5.72 5.84 -5.91
CA GLN A 32 -6.04 6.70 -7.06
C GLN A 32 -4.86 7.60 -7.39
N ILE A 33 -4.74 8.04 -8.66
CA ILE A 33 -3.71 8.98 -9.10
C ILE A 33 -3.92 10.30 -8.35
N CYS A 34 -3.14 10.49 -7.29
CA CYS A 34 -3.21 11.62 -6.37
C CYS A 34 -1.78 11.88 -5.90
N GLU A 35 -1.20 12.99 -6.34
CA GLU A 35 0.21 13.28 -6.11
C GLU A 35 0.58 13.35 -4.62
N PRO A 36 -0.20 14.02 -3.75
CA PRO A 36 0.08 14.02 -2.31
C PRO A 36 0.08 12.63 -1.67
N VAL A 37 -0.79 11.73 -2.14
CA VAL A 37 -0.83 10.34 -1.65
C VAL A 37 0.37 9.56 -2.17
N ARG A 38 0.75 9.78 -3.44
CA ARG A 38 1.95 9.18 -4.04
C ARG A 38 3.19 9.55 -3.24
N GLU A 39 3.37 10.83 -2.91
CA GLU A 39 4.50 11.33 -2.11
C GLU A 39 4.62 10.66 -0.73
N LEU A 40 3.51 10.18 -0.16
CA LEU A 40 3.50 9.47 1.11
C LEU A 40 3.66 7.95 0.95
N VAL A 41 3.04 7.35 -0.07
CA VAL A 41 3.03 5.90 -0.28
C VAL A 41 4.30 5.40 -0.97
N GLU A 42 4.83 6.15 -1.93
CA GLU A 42 6.01 5.76 -2.71
C GLU A 42 7.25 5.52 -1.81
N PRO A 43 7.60 6.39 -0.83
CA PRO A 43 8.72 6.13 0.07
C PRO A 43 8.57 4.86 0.92
N ILE A 44 7.33 4.48 1.26
CA ILE A 44 7.05 3.24 2.00
C ILE A 44 7.28 2.01 1.11
N CYS A 45 7.00 2.11 -0.19
CA CYS A 45 7.10 0.97 -1.10
C CYS A 45 8.49 0.84 -1.74
N ARG A 46 9.19 1.96 -1.94
CA ARG A 46 10.48 2.02 -2.64
C ARG A 46 11.54 1.18 -1.91
N GLY A 47 12.27 0.35 -2.66
CA GLY A 47 13.28 -0.56 -2.12
C GLY A 47 12.73 -1.82 -1.46
N ARG A 48 11.39 -1.97 -1.36
CA ARG A 48 10.70 -3.14 -0.77
C ARG A 48 9.86 -3.90 -1.79
N GLY A 49 9.95 -3.47 -3.05
CA GLY A 49 9.08 -3.88 -4.13
C GLY A 49 9.36 -3.06 -5.39
N PHE A 50 8.38 -3.02 -6.29
CA PHE A 50 8.46 -2.27 -7.54
C PHE A 50 7.09 -1.68 -7.94
N TRP A 51 7.12 -0.63 -8.75
CA TRP A 51 5.92 -0.09 -9.40
C TRP A 51 5.58 -0.92 -10.64
N SER A 52 4.36 -1.44 -10.71
CA SER A 52 3.83 -2.09 -11.91
C SER A 52 3.04 -1.07 -12.73
N ALA A 53 3.65 -0.59 -13.82
CA ALA A 53 2.99 0.35 -14.75
C ALA A 53 1.77 -0.26 -15.45
N GLN A 54 1.73 -1.59 -15.62
CA GLN A 54 0.59 -2.29 -16.23
C GLN A 54 -0.68 -2.17 -15.39
N PHE A 55 -0.55 -2.24 -14.06
CA PHE A 55 -1.67 -2.24 -13.13
C PHE A 55 -1.79 -0.95 -12.31
N ASN A 56 -0.88 0.00 -12.52
CA ASN A 56 -0.75 1.24 -11.77
C ASN A 56 -0.77 1.01 -10.25
N ASN A 57 0.04 0.08 -9.78
CA ASN A 57 0.14 -0.25 -8.36
C ASN A 57 1.58 -0.58 -7.94
N TRP A 58 1.82 -0.53 -6.64
CA TRP A 58 3.04 -1.09 -6.07
C TRP A 58 2.86 -2.57 -5.81
N VAL A 59 3.86 -3.37 -6.15
CA VAL A 59 3.99 -4.77 -5.72
C VAL A 59 5.11 -4.82 -4.69
N VAL A 60 4.80 -5.23 -3.47
CA VAL A 60 5.74 -5.36 -2.35
C VAL A 60 5.96 -6.83 -2.04
N PHE A 61 7.21 -7.19 -1.80
CA PHE A 61 7.60 -8.57 -1.53
C PHE A 61 7.16 -9.02 -0.13
N GLU A 62 6.83 -10.31 0.02
CA GLU A 62 6.34 -10.93 1.26
C GLU A 62 7.14 -10.52 2.51
N GLN A 63 8.46 -10.58 2.44
CA GLN A 63 9.35 -10.26 3.57
C GLN A 63 9.20 -8.83 4.11
N PHE A 64 8.62 -7.91 3.34
CA PHE A 64 8.38 -6.52 3.73
C PHE A 64 6.90 -6.23 4.04
N LYS A 65 6.00 -7.20 3.84
CA LYS A 65 4.55 -7.03 4.00
C LYS A 65 4.18 -6.43 5.37
N GLY A 66 4.69 -7.02 6.45
CA GLY A 66 4.37 -6.57 7.82
C GLY A 66 4.79 -5.12 8.05
N LEU A 67 6.02 -4.78 7.67
CA LEU A 67 6.56 -3.43 7.81
C LEU A 67 5.76 -2.39 7.01
N VAL A 68 5.41 -2.71 5.76
CA VAL A 68 4.65 -1.81 4.91
C VAL A 68 3.22 -1.60 5.42
N LEU A 69 2.55 -2.66 5.90
CA LEU A 69 1.22 -2.53 6.50
C LEU A 69 1.26 -1.68 7.78
N GLU A 70 2.29 -1.82 8.62
CA GLU A 70 2.48 -1.00 9.81
C GLU A 70 2.70 0.48 9.46
N GLU A 71 3.58 0.77 8.51
CA GLU A 71 3.87 2.14 8.07
C GLU A 71 2.64 2.82 7.42
N LEU A 72 1.90 2.11 6.56
CA LEU A 72 0.63 2.60 6.02
C LEU A 72 -0.41 2.83 7.13
N GLY A 73 -0.44 1.97 8.14
CA GLY A 73 -1.28 2.13 9.33
C GLY A 73 -0.96 3.41 10.11
N ARG A 74 0.34 3.71 10.30
CA ARG A 74 0.79 4.95 10.95
C ARG A 74 0.43 6.19 10.14
N LEU A 75 0.48 6.14 8.80
CA LEU A 75 0.02 7.24 7.97
C LEU A 75 -1.48 7.48 8.10
N ALA A 76 -2.27 6.40 8.09
CA ALA A 76 -3.73 6.51 8.13
C ALA A 76 -4.29 7.01 9.47
N GLY A 77 -3.56 6.82 10.57
CA GLY A 77 -3.93 7.33 11.90
C GLY A 77 -3.54 8.79 12.16
N LYS A 78 -2.89 9.47 11.21
CA LYS A 78 -2.46 10.88 11.33
C LYS A 78 -3.42 11.87 10.65
N GLY A 79 -4.58 11.40 10.17
CA GLY A 79 -5.59 12.22 9.50
C GLY A 79 -6.81 12.48 10.39
#